data_AF-A0A7S1N8Q3-F1
#
_entry.id   AF-A0A7S1N8Q3-F1
#
_cell.length_a   1.000
_cell.length_b   1.000
_cell.length_c   1.000
_cell.angle_alpha   90.00
_cell.angle_beta   90.00
_cell.angle_gamma   90.00
#
_symmetry.space_group_name_H-M   'P 1'
#
loop_
_entity.id
_entity.type
_entity.pdbx_description
1 polymer ?
#
loop_
_entity_poly.entity_id
_entity_poly.type
_entity_poly.pdbx_seq_one_letter_code
_entity_poly.pdbx_strand_id
1 'polypeptide(L)'
;MSVIGVLQLVREARNDKQRVLALERLQFFEMHKLLPKLYVEIMECMLEVCMPEAALSWFCSAQRHAVQLDVDMYMCAIVAYGRMRDASAACRLLKDMQDNGVPGNTATYNAAISACAKARQWKRALQVIREMKGR
;
A
#
# COMPACT_ATOMS: atom_id res chain seq x y z
N MET A 1 -8.81 -18.85 -13.87
CA MET A 1 -8.21 -17.54 -14.23
C MET A 1 -7.13 -17.27 -13.19
N SER A 2 -5.89 -16.95 -13.59
CA SER A 2 -4.82 -16.65 -12.63
C SER A 2 -4.92 -15.19 -12.15
N VAL A 3 -4.38 -14.89 -10.97
CA VAL A 3 -4.32 -13.51 -10.43
C VAL A 3 -3.67 -12.56 -11.44
N ILE A 4 -2.55 -12.97 -12.05
CA ILE A 4 -1.82 -12.21 -13.09
C ILE A 4 -2.73 -11.84 -14.25
N GLY A 5 -3.56 -12.78 -14.73
CA GLY A 5 -4.50 -12.51 -15.82
C GLY A 5 -5.55 -11.46 -15.45
N VAL A 6 -6.00 -11.43 -14.19
CA VAL A 6 -6.93 -10.40 -13.73
C VAL A 6 -6.24 -9.05 -13.54
N LEU A 7 -4.99 -9.02 -13.06
CA LEU A 7 -4.21 -7.79 -12.98
C LEU A 7 -3.99 -7.15 -14.35
N GLN A 8 -3.75 -7.96 -15.39
CA GLN A 8 -3.68 -7.46 -16.75
C GLN A 8 -5.00 -6.80 -17.20
N LEU A 9 -6.15 -7.42 -16.87
CA LEU A 9 -7.46 -6.82 -17.14
C LEU A 9 -7.67 -5.49 -16.40
N VAL A 10 -7.19 -5.38 -15.15
CA VAL A 10 -7.26 -4.13 -14.38
C VAL A 10 -6.44 -3.03 -15.07
N ARG A 11 -5.23 -3.35 -15.55
CA ARG A 11 -4.36 -2.40 -16.26
C ARG A 11 -4.94 -1.96 -17.60
N GLU A 12 -5.57 -2.87 -18.33
CA GLU A 12 -6.09 -2.61 -19.69
C GLU A 12 -7.50 -1.99 -19.70
N ALA A 13 -8.15 -1.87 -18.54
CA ALA A 13 -9.53 -1.40 -18.45
C ALA A 13 -9.68 0.05 -18.92
N ARG A 14 -10.47 0.24 -20.00
CA ARG A 14 -10.65 1.54 -20.68
C ARG A 14 -11.86 2.33 -20.18
N ASN A 15 -12.76 1.71 -19.42
CA ASN A 15 -13.94 2.34 -18.85
C ASN A 15 -14.24 1.81 -17.44
N ASP A 16 -15.08 2.52 -16.70
CA ASP A 16 -15.37 2.18 -15.30
C ASP A 16 -16.07 0.82 -15.16
N LYS A 17 -16.90 0.43 -16.13
CA LYS A 17 -17.56 -0.89 -16.12
C LYS A 17 -16.55 -2.04 -16.19
N GLN A 18 -15.55 -1.93 -17.06
CA GLN A 18 -14.46 -2.91 -17.17
C GLN A 18 -13.62 -2.94 -15.89
N ARG A 19 -13.34 -1.78 -15.29
CA ARG A 19 -12.60 -1.69 -14.04
C ARG A 19 -13.34 -2.37 -12.90
N VAL A 20 -14.63 -2.07 -12.71
CA VAL A 20 -15.46 -2.68 -11.66
C VAL A 20 -15.49 -4.19 -11.84
N LEU A 21 -15.73 -4.69 -13.06
CA LEU A 21 -15.74 -6.14 -13.31
C LEU A 21 -14.39 -6.80 -13.03
N ALA A 22 -13.27 -6.13 -13.34
CA ALA A 22 -11.94 -6.65 -13.04
C ALA A 22 -11.66 -6.66 -11.53
N LEU A 23 -12.12 -5.64 -10.79
CA LEU A 23 -12.02 -5.56 -9.33
C LEU A 23 -12.89 -6.61 -8.63
N GLU A 24 -14.12 -6.84 -9.09
CA GLU A 24 -14.99 -7.91 -8.56
C GLU A 24 -14.35 -9.29 -8.73
N ARG A 25 -13.70 -9.53 -9.88
CA ARG A 25 -12.93 -10.77 -10.12
C ARG A 25 -11.73 -10.88 -9.17
N LEU A 26 -11.09 -9.76 -8.84
CA LEU A 26 -10.01 -9.74 -7.85
C LEU A 26 -10.51 -10.00 -6.43
N GLN A 27 -11.68 -9.48 -6.05
CA GLN A 27 -12.30 -9.75 -4.75
C GLN A 27 -12.57 -11.25 -4.52
N PHE A 28 -12.82 -12.02 -5.58
CA PHE A 28 -12.91 -13.48 -5.47
C PHE A 28 -11.62 -14.11 -4.92
N PHE A 29 -10.45 -13.58 -5.29
CA PHE A 29 -9.17 -14.04 -4.74
C PHE A 29 -8.93 -13.60 -3.31
N GLU A 30 -9.61 -12.53 -2.86
CA GLU A 30 -9.57 -12.09 -1.45
C GLU A 30 -10.12 -13.18 -0.52
N MET A 31 -11.04 -14.03 -0.98
CA MET A 31 -11.60 -15.14 -0.19
C MET A 31 -10.62 -16.30 0.03
N HIS A 32 -9.45 -16.28 -0.61
CA HIS A 32 -8.45 -17.33 -0.52
C HIS A 32 -7.15 -16.80 0.11
N LYS A 33 -6.45 -17.66 0.87
CA LYS A 33 -5.11 -17.33 1.39
C LYS A 33 -4.11 -17.26 0.23
N LEU A 34 -3.88 -16.04 -0.27
CA LEU A 34 -2.85 -15.76 -1.26
C LEU A 34 -1.46 -15.72 -0.63
N LEU A 35 -0.44 -16.03 -1.42
CA LEU A 35 0.95 -15.86 -1.03
C LEU A 35 1.26 -14.36 -0.84
N PRO A 36 2.16 -13.99 0.10
CA PRO A 36 2.56 -12.60 0.33
C PRO A 36 2.93 -11.84 -0.96
N LYS A 37 3.69 -12.48 -1.86
CA LYS A 37 4.09 -11.90 -3.15
C LYS A 37 2.91 -11.43 -4.01
N LEU A 38 1.78 -12.14 -3.99
CA LEU A 38 0.59 -11.77 -4.76
C LEU A 38 -0.10 -10.54 -4.19
N TYR A 39 -0.08 -10.36 -2.86
CA TYR A 39 -0.61 -9.14 -2.25
C TYR A 39 0.19 -7.91 -2.70
N VAL A 40 1.53 -8.00 -2.69
CA VAL A 40 2.40 -6.92 -3.18
C VAL A 40 2.09 -6.60 -4.64
N GLU A 41 2.05 -7.62 -5.51
CA GLU A 41 1.77 -7.43 -6.94
C GLU A 41 0.40 -6.78 -7.20
N ILE A 42 -0.62 -7.18 -6.43
CA ILE A 42 -1.96 -6.57 -6.51
C ILE A 42 -1.90 -5.10 -6.03
N MET A 43 -1.28 -4.84 -4.88
CA MET A 43 -1.17 -3.48 -4.32
C MET A 43 -0.41 -2.53 -5.24
N GLU A 44 0.71 -2.98 -5.82
CA GLU A 44 1.48 -2.23 -6.81
C GLU A 44 0.63 -1.92 -8.05
N CYS A 45 -0.09 -2.91 -8.59
CA CYS A 45 -1.00 -2.71 -9.71
C CYS A 45 -2.09 -1.67 -9.40
N MET A 46 -2.66 -1.69 -8.19
CA MET A 46 -3.65 -0.69 -7.78
C MET A 46 -3.05 0.72 -7.71
N LEU A 47 -1.80 0.84 -7.28
CA LEU A 47 -1.06 2.10 -7.30
C LEU A 47 -0.75 2.53 -8.75
N GLU A 48 -0.37 1.63 -9.65
CA GLU A 48 -0.16 1.98 -11.07
C GLU A 48 -1.42 2.58 -11.70
N VAL A 49 -2.59 2.01 -11.40
CA VAL A 49 -3.90 2.44 -11.93
C VAL A 49 -4.50 3.62 -11.14
N CYS A 50 -3.73 4.23 -10.24
CA CYS A 50 -4.12 5.38 -9.42
C CYS A 50 -5.34 5.13 -8.51
N MET A 51 -5.49 3.92 -7.98
CA MET A 51 -6.53 3.54 -7.01
C MET A 51 -5.90 3.22 -5.64
N PRO A 52 -5.47 4.24 -4.88
CA PRO A 52 -4.84 4.02 -3.57
C PRO A 52 -5.80 3.41 -2.54
N GLU A 53 -7.10 3.67 -2.62
CA GLU A 53 -8.10 3.10 -1.72
C GLU A 53 -8.19 1.58 -1.87
N ALA A 54 -8.14 1.08 -3.11
CA ALA A 54 -8.12 -0.36 -3.38
C ALA A 54 -6.80 -0.99 -2.90
N ALA A 55 -5.66 -0.32 -3.08
CA ALA A 55 -4.39 -0.80 -2.53
C ALA A 55 -4.46 -0.96 -1.00
N LEU A 56 -5.09 -0.01 -0.30
CA LEU A 56 -5.27 -0.07 1.14
C LEU A 56 -6.28 -1.15 1.57
N SER A 57 -7.35 -1.39 0.81
CA SER A 57 -8.27 -2.49 1.13
C SER A 57 -7.56 -3.85 1.08
N TRP A 58 -6.64 -4.02 0.11
CA TRP A 58 -5.79 -5.21 -0.01
C TRP A 58 -4.78 -5.32 1.12
N PHE A 59 -4.18 -4.21 1.57
CA PHE A 59 -3.33 -4.20 2.77
C PHE A 59 -4.11 -4.65 4.02
N CYS A 60 -5.32 -4.11 4.23
CA CYS A 60 -6.18 -4.53 5.33
C CYS A 60 -6.63 -5.99 5.19
N SER A 61 -6.76 -6.49 3.96
CA SER A 61 -7.04 -7.91 3.71
C SER A 61 -5.85 -8.80 4.10
N ALA A 62 -4.62 -8.40 3.75
CA ALA A 62 -3.41 -9.10 4.16
C ALA A 62 -3.31 -9.20 5.70
N GLN A 63 -3.63 -8.12 6.41
CA GLN A 63 -3.72 -8.12 7.87
C GLN A 63 -4.80 -9.07 8.40
N ARG A 64 -6.01 -9.04 7.82
CA ARG A 64 -7.15 -9.91 8.22
C ARG A 64 -6.84 -11.39 8.00
N HIS A 65 -6.13 -11.73 6.94
CA HIS A 65 -5.71 -13.11 6.66
C HIS A 65 -4.47 -13.55 7.42
N ALA A 66 -3.96 -12.71 8.34
CA ALA A 66 -2.75 -12.96 9.12
C ALA A 66 -1.53 -13.28 8.24
N VAL A 67 -1.43 -12.63 7.08
CA VAL A 67 -0.26 -12.70 6.22
C VAL A 67 0.87 -11.93 6.91
N GLN A 68 2.08 -12.51 6.93
CA GLN A 68 3.25 -11.79 7.42
C GLN A 68 3.51 -10.58 6.51
N LEU A 69 3.26 -9.39 7.04
CA LEU A 69 3.52 -8.14 6.34
C LEU A 69 5.02 -7.93 6.22
N ASP A 70 5.47 -7.69 4.99
CA ASP A 70 6.85 -7.37 4.68
C ASP A 70 7.03 -5.87 4.39
N VAL A 71 8.27 -5.47 4.11
CA VAL A 71 8.64 -4.09 3.82
C VAL A 71 7.87 -3.55 2.60
N ASP A 72 7.61 -4.39 1.59
CA ASP A 72 7.00 -3.97 0.33
C ASP A 72 5.50 -3.69 0.51
N MET A 73 4.79 -4.51 1.30
CA MET A 73 3.40 -4.24 1.66
C MET A 73 3.26 -2.91 2.43
N TYR A 74 4.11 -2.68 3.44
CA TYR A 74 4.11 -1.41 4.18
C TYR A 74 4.45 -0.23 3.28
N MET A 75 5.45 -0.37 2.41
CA MET A 75 5.85 0.65 1.45
C MET A 75 4.68 1.03 0.52
N CYS A 76 4.01 0.04 -0.07
CA CYS A 76 2.85 0.27 -0.92
C CYS A 76 1.72 1.01 -0.18
N ALA A 77 1.41 0.59 1.05
CA ALA A 77 0.39 1.24 1.85
C ALA A 77 0.75 2.69 2.23
N ILE A 78 2.01 2.97 2.58
CA ILE A 78 2.50 4.34 2.85
C ILE A 78 2.42 5.21 1.59
N VAL A 79 2.80 4.67 0.42
CA VAL A 79 2.66 5.36 -0.87
C VAL A 79 1.19 5.66 -1.18
N ALA A 80 0.28 4.73 -0.92
CA ALA A 80 -1.16 4.92 -1.08
C ALA A 80 -1.67 6.10 -0.24
N TYR A 81 -1.36 6.12 1.06
CA TYR A 81 -1.71 7.25 1.94
C TYR A 81 -1.05 8.56 1.48
N GLY A 82 0.16 8.51 0.95
CA GLY A 82 0.82 9.67 0.36
C GLY A 82 0.08 10.25 -0.85
N ARG A 83 -0.54 9.40 -1.68
CA ARG A 83 -1.40 9.84 -2.80
C ARG A 83 -2.72 10.44 -2.31
N MET A 84 -3.27 9.90 -1.22
CA MET A 84 -4.47 10.42 -0.56
C MET A 84 -4.21 11.66 0.33
N ARG A 85 -2.95 12.08 0.48
CA ARG A 85 -2.52 13.18 1.36
C ARG A 85 -2.82 12.95 2.85
N ASP A 86 -2.93 11.69 3.27
CA ASP A 86 -3.06 11.33 4.67
C ASP A 86 -1.69 11.04 5.29
N ALA A 87 -1.01 12.12 5.69
CA ALA A 87 0.26 12.02 6.41
C ALA A 87 0.08 11.37 7.79
N SER A 88 -1.11 11.42 8.39
CA SER A 88 -1.36 10.82 9.70
C SER A 88 -1.29 9.31 9.63
N ALA A 89 -1.98 8.73 8.66
CA ALA A 89 -1.95 7.29 8.43
C ALA A 89 -0.57 6.81 7.96
N ALA A 90 0.10 7.55 7.07
CA ALA A 90 1.46 7.21 6.62
C ALA A 90 2.46 7.12 7.79
N CYS A 91 2.44 8.09 8.71
CA CYS A 91 3.31 8.07 9.90
C CYS A 91 2.93 6.98 10.90
N ARG A 92 1.64 6.64 11.05
CA ARG A 92 1.21 5.51 11.88
C ARG A 92 1.74 4.19 11.35
N LEU A 93 1.64 3.96 10.04
CA LEU A 93 2.20 2.74 9.43
C LEU A 93 3.70 2.61 9.63
N LEU A 94 4.46 3.71 9.60
CA LEU A 94 5.89 3.66 9.91
C LEU A 94 6.17 3.17 11.33
N LYS A 95 5.31 3.50 12.29
CA LYS A 95 5.41 3.04 13.66
C LYS A 95 4.97 1.58 13.79
N ASP A 96 3.82 1.25 13.20
CA ASP A 96 3.29 -0.13 13.17
C ASP A 96 4.31 -1.10 12.55
N MET A 97 5.04 -0.67 11.53
CA MET A 97 6.10 -1.44 10.90
C MET A 97 7.21 -1.81 11.91
N GLN A 98 7.62 -0.88 12.78
CA GLN A 98 8.64 -1.14 13.82
C GLN A 98 8.08 -2.02 14.93
N ASP A 99 6.84 -1.78 15.35
CA ASP A 99 6.16 -2.54 16.40
C ASP A 99 5.97 -4.02 15.98
N ASN A 100 5.82 -4.27 14.67
CA ASN A 100 5.78 -5.61 14.08
C ASN A 100 7.17 -6.20 13.77
N GLY A 101 8.26 -5.55 14.20
CA GLY A 101 9.63 -6.03 13.99
C GLY A 101 10.10 -5.97 12.54
N VAL A 102 9.42 -5.21 11.67
CA VAL A 102 9.80 -5.01 10.27
C VAL A 102 10.68 -3.75 10.19
N PRO A 103 11.97 -3.85 9.87
CA PRO A 103 12.86 -2.69 9.84
C PRO A 103 12.55 -1.80 8.62
N GLY A 104 11.97 -0.63 8.87
CA GLY A 104 11.82 0.42 7.86
C GLY A 104 13.15 0.78 7.20
N ASN A 105 13.17 0.83 5.86
CA ASN A 105 14.35 1.23 5.09
C ASN A 105 14.25 2.71 4.66
N THR A 106 15.32 3.25 4.08
CA THR A 106 15.38 4.64 3.61
C THR A 106 14.25 4.99 2.65
N ALA A 107 13.82 4.05 1.78
CA ALA A 107 12.72 4.27 0.85
C ALA A 107 11.38 4.44 1.57
N THR A 108 11.10 3.61 2.60
CA THR A 108 9.88 3.70 3.41
C THR A 108 9.77 5.05 4.14
N TYR A 109 10.87 5.50 4.75
CA TYR A 109 10.92 6.82 5.40
C TYR A 109 10.74 7.97 4.41
N ASN A 110 11.41 7.91 3.26
CA ASN A 110 11.25 8.90 2.21
C ASN A 110 9.82 8.96 1.67
N ALA A 111 9.14 7.81 1.54
CA ALA A 111 7.74 7.77 1.14
C ALA A 111 6.83 8.48 2.15
N ALA A 112 7.04 8.27 3.45
CA ALA A 112 6.28 8.96 4.49
C ALA A 112 6.58 10.47 4.55
N ILE A 113 7.84 10.87 4.33
CA ILE A 113 8.23 12.28 4.20
C ILE A 113 7.52 12.91 2.99
N SER A 114 7.48 12.21 1.86
CA SER A 114 6.75 12.64 0.65
C SER A 114 5.26 12.76 0.92
N ALA A 115 4.64 11.82 1.65
CA ALA A 115 3.26 11.91 2.09
C ALA A 115 3.01 13.16 2.95
N CYS A 116 3.90 13.45 3.90
CA CYS A 116 3.84 14.66 4.72
C CYS A 116 3.95 15.94 3.89
N ALA A 117 4.85 15.96 2.90
CA ALA A 117 5.01 17.09 1.98
C ALA A 117 3.74 17.33 1.14
N LYS A 118 3.16 16.25 0.57
CA LYS A 118 1.89 16.31 -0.20
C LYS A 118 0.71 16.76 0.66
N ALA A 119 0.69 16.41 1.94
CA ALA A 119 -0.29 16.85 2.93
C ALA A 119 -0.03 18.24 3.51
N ARG A 120 1.07 18.91 3.12
CA ARG A 120 1.55 20.19 3.68
C ARG A 120 1.84 20.15 5.19
N GLN A 121 2.16 18.98 5.73
CA GLN A 121 2.45 18.74 7.14
C GLN A 121 3.97 18.66 7.38
N TRP A 122 4.71 19.71 7.03
CA TRP A 122 6.18 19.74 7.10
C TRP A 122 6.74 19.46 8.51
N LYS A 123 6.02 19.85 9.57
CA LYS A 123 6.41 19.56 10.97
C LYS A 123 6.54 18.07 11.23
N ARG A 124 5.64 17.26 10.64
CA ARG A 124 5.68 15.80 10.75
C ARG A 124 6.76 15.21 9.87
N ALA A 125 6.99 15.77 8.68
CA ALA A 125 8.14 15.39 7.85
C ALA A 125 9.45 15.52 8.63
N LEU A 126 9.64 16.62 9.37
CA LEU A 126 10.82 16.82 10.22
C LEU A 126 10.89 15.81 11.37
N GLN A 127 9.75 15.43 11.96
CA GLN A 127 9.72 14.39 12.98
C GLN A 127 10.18 13.05 12.40
N VAL A 128 9.65 12.64 11.25
CA VAL A 128 10.03 11.40 10.56
C VAL A 128 11.52 11.40 10.20
N ILE A 129 12.08 12.54 9.77
CA ILE A 129 13.53 12.69 9.51
C ILE A 129 14.36 12.49 10.78
N ARG A 130 13.90 13.02 11.92
CA ARG A 130 14.60 12.84 13.21
C ARG A 130 14.54 11.39 13.66
N GLU A 131 13.40 10.74 13.52
CA GLU A 131 13.22 9.31 13.82
C GLU A 131 14.15 8.44 12.96
N MET A 132 14.29 8.75 11.66
CA MET A 132 15.22 8.05 10.77
C MET A 132 16.70 8.23 11.20
N LYS A 133 17.09 9.42 11.68
CA LYS A 133 18.47 9.71 12.12
C LYS A 133 18.81 9.17 13.51
N GLY A 134 17.80 8.88 14.33
CA GLY A 134 17.96 8.35 15.68
C GLY A 134 18.08 6.82 15.76
N ARG A 135 18.05 6.15 14.61
CA ARG A 135 18.31 4.71 14.43
C ARG A 135 19.76 4.51 14.02
#